data_AF-A0A962Y314-F1
#
_entry.id   AF-A0A962Y314-F1
#
_cell.length_a   1.000
_cell.length_b   1.000
_cell.length_c   1.000
_cell.angle_alpha   90.00
_cell.angle_beta   90.00
_cell.angle_gamma   90.00
#
_symmetry.space_group_name_H-M   'P 1'
#
loop_
_entity.id
_entity.type
_entity.pdbx_description
1 polymer ?
#
loop_
_entity_poly.entity_id
_entity_poly.type
_entity_poly.pdbx_seq_one_letter_code
_entity_poly.pdbx_strand_id
1 'polypeptide(L)' 'CFADGSPAPVHVLDGLPGDWVAVRGDDGGVSAAVSSVVAGFTRHGVFYTRADAARLVSGSDVDAEPLPTGPD' A
#
# COMPACT_ATOMS: atom_id res chain seq x y z
N CYS A 1 9.43 1.19 -2.92
CA CYS A 1 10.89 1.28 -2.70
C CYS A 1 11.52 1.94 -3.92
N PHE A 2 12.68 2.57 -3.78
CA PHE A 2 13.47 3.00 -4.92
C PHE A 2 13.98 1.79 -5.71
N ALA A 3 14.58 2.04 -6.88
CA ALA A 3 15.12 0.99 -7.77
C ALA A 3 16.15 0.08 -7.08
N ASP A 4 16.85 0.59 -6.06
CA ASP A 4 17.80 -0.15 -5.24
C ASP A 4 17.14 -0.98 -4.11
N GLY A 5 15.81 -0.99 -4.04
CA GLY A 5 15.04 -1.70 -3.02
C GLY A 5 14.85 -0.94 -1.70
N SER A 6 15.49 0.21 -1.51
CA SER A 6 15.35 0.98 -0.26
C SER A 6 13.95 1.59 -0.11
N PRO A 7 13.42 1.77 1.11
CA PRO A 7 12.10 2.36 1.32
C PRO A 7 12.00 3.77 0.71
N ALA A 8 10.94 4.01 -0.07
CA ALA A 8 10.69 5.32 -0.66
C ALA A 8 9.66 6.07 0.21
N PRO A 9 9.83 7.39 0.41
CA PRO A 9 8.88 8.20 1.19
C PRO A 9 7.54 8.40 0.48
N VAL A 10 7.48 8.09 -0.82
CA VAL A 10 6.30 8.15 -1.68
C VAL A 10 6.20 6.90 -2.54
N HIS A 11 5.05 6.70 -3.18
CA HIS A 11 4.88 5.62 -4.14
C HIS A 11 5.72 5.92 -5.39
N VAL A 12 6.67 5.03 -5.69
CA VAL A 12 7.50 5.07 -6.90
C VAL A 12 7.41 3.71 -7.58
N LEU A 13 7.44 3.69 -8.92
CA LEU A 13 7.29 2.45 -9.70
C LEU A 13 8.63 1.73 -9.94
N ASP A 14 9.76 2.44 -9.78
CA ASP A 14 11.07 1.89 -10.16
C ASP A 14 11.53 0.70 -9.30
N GLY A 15 11.03 0.60 -8.07
CA GLY A 15 11.32 -0.54 -7.19
C GLY A 15 10.36 -1.73 -7.36
N LEU A 16 9.47 -1.72 -8.36
CA LEU A 16 8.59 -2.86 -8.62
C LEU A 16 9.38 -4.08 -9.09
N PRO A 17 9.00 -5.30 -8.66
CA PRO A 17 9.48 -6.53 -9.28
C PRO A 17 9.22 -6.51 -10.79
N GLY A 18 10.14 -7.09 -11.57
CA GLY A 18 10.06 -7.07 -13.05
C GLY A 18 8.73 -7.61 -13.58
N ASP A 19 8.22 -8.70 -13.01
CA ASP A 19 6.96 -9.33 -13.41
C ASP A 19 5.71 -8.47 -13.12
N TRP A 20 5.87 -7.38 -12.35
CA TRP A 20 4.79 -6.45 -12.02
C TRP A 20 4.80 -5.20 -12.91
N VAL A 21 5.81 -5.07 -13.78
CA VAL A 21 5.95 -3.96 -14.72
C VAL A 21 5.22 -4.29 -16.03
N ALA A 22 4.28 -3.43 -16.42
CA ALA A 22 3.59 -3.56 -17.69
C ALA A 22 4.30 -2.80 -18.82
N VAL A 23 4.85 -1.62 -18.52
CA VAL A 23 5.48 -0.74 -19.51
C VAL A 23 6.70 -0.06 -18.91
N ARG A 24 7.76 0.04 -19.73
CA ARG A 24 8.93 0.89 -19.49
C ARG A 24 8.99 2.01 -20.52
N GLY A 25 9.46 3.17 -20.12
CA GLY A 25 9.76 4.29 -21.01
C GLY A 25 11.05 4.08 -21.80
N ASP A 26 11.31 4.98 -22.75
CA ASP A 26 12.52 4.95 -23.59
C ASP A 26 13.81 5.15 -22.80
N ASP A 27 13.73 5.76 -21.61
CA ASP A 27 14.82 5.92 -20.65
C ASP A 27 15.04 4.68 -19.76
N GLY A 28 14.23 3.63 -19.92
CA GLY A 28 14.25 2.40 -19.12
C GLY A 28 13.46 2.48 -17.81
N GLY A 29 12.93 3.67 -17.45
CA GLY A 29 12.12 3.90 -16.26
C GLY A 29 10.78 3.18 -16.32
N VAL A 30 10.21 2.85 -15.15
CA VAL A 30 8.92 2.16 -15.09
C VAL A 30 7.79 3.19 -15.22
N SER A 31 6.98 3.09 -16.28
CA SER A 31 5.87 4.02 -16.53
C SER A 31 4.50 3.43 -16.17
N ALA A 32 4.36 2.10 -16.14
CA ALA A 32 3.13 1.43 -15.75
C ALA A 32 3.38 0.09 -15.05
N ALA A 33 2.58 -0.18 -14.02
CA ALA A 33 2.45 -1.50 -13.41
C ALA A 33 1.36 -2.32 -14.12
N VAL A 34 1.35 -3.64 -13.92
CA VAL A 34 0.25 -4.50 -14.34
C VAL A 34 -1.05 -4.12 -13.62
N SER A 35 -2.18 -4.31 -14.29
CA SER A 35 -3.50 -3.86 -13.84
C SER A 35 -3.98 -4.52 -12.54
N SER A 36 -3.41 -5.66 -12.16
CA SER A 36 -3.70 -6.34 -10.90
C SER A 36 -3.01 -5.72 -9.68
N VAL A 37 -2.04 -4.82 -9.87
CA VAL A 37 -1.37 -4.12 -8.76
C VAL A 37 -2.22 -2.93 -8.32
N VAL A 38 -2.54 -2.90 -7.02
CA VAL A 38 -3.36 -1.84 -6.41
C VAL A 38 -2.55 -1.08 -5.37
N ALA A 39 -2.48 0.24 -5.48
CA ALA A 39 -1.89 1.10 -4.47
C ALA A 39 -2.80 1.22 -3.23
N GLY A 40 -2.20 1.31 -2.05
CA GLY A 40 -2.96 1.40 -0.80
C GLY A 40 -2.12 1.87 0.38
N PHE A 41 -2.64 1.63 1.58
CA PHE A 41 -2.07 2.05 2.86
C PHE A 41 -1.90 0.84 3.76
N THR A 42 -0.91 0.88 4.64
CA THR A 42 -0.71 -0.17 5.65
C THR A 42 -0.85 0.43 7.04
N ARG A 43 -1.68 -0.16 7.91
CA ARG A 43 -1.80 0.20 9.32
C ARG A 43 -1.83 -1.08 10.16
N HIS A 44 -0.91 -1.20 11.11
CA HIS A 44 -0.75 -2.39 11.98
C HIS A 44 -0.69 -3.73 11.21
N GLY A 45 0.00 -3.75 10.05
CA GLY A 45 0.14 -4.97 9.23
C GLY A 45 -1.07 -5.29 8.35
N VAL A 46 -2.13 -4.47 8.38
CA VAL A 46 -3.31 -4.62 7.52
C VAL A 46 -3.21 -3.67 6.34
N PHE A 47 -3.48 -4.17 5.14
CA PHE A 47 -3.55 -3.38 3.91
C PHE A 47 -4.96 -2.82 3.70
N TYR A 48 -5.03 -1.55 3.30
CA TYR A 48 -6.26 -0.83 3.01
C TYR A 48 -6.18 -0.22 1.61
N THR A 49 -7.21 -0.44 0.80
CA THR A 49 -7.35 0.32 -0.44
C THR A 49 -7.65 1.78 -0.12
N ARG A 50 -7.55 2.66 -1.13
CA ARG A 50 -7.97 4.06 -0.98
C ARG A 50 -9.43 4.21 -0.54
N ALA A 51 -10.31 3.33 -1.01
CA ALA A 51 -11.71 3.33 -0.62
C ALA A 51 -11.91 2.90 0.84
N ASP A 52 -11.17 1.88 1.30
CA ASP A 52 -11.23 1.43 2.69
C ASP A 52 -10.71 2.51 3.64
N ALA A 53 -9.57 3.14 3.29
CA ALA A 53 -9.01 4.24 4.06
C ALA A 53 -9.97 5.44 4.13
N ALA A 54 -10.64 5.80 3.02
CA ALA A 54 -11.63 6.86 3.03
C ALA A 54 -12.81 6.56 3.96
N ARG A 55 -13.31 5.32 3.97
CA ARG A 55 -14.37 4.88 4.89
C ARG A 55 -13.92 4.98 6.35
N LEU A 56 -12.72 4.51 6.67
CA LEU A 56 -12.15 4.55 8.01
C LEU A 56 -11.94 5.98 8.53
N VAL A 57 -11.54 6.91 7.68
CA VAL A 57 -11.35 8.32 8.10
C VAL A 57 -12.70 9.06 8.19
N SER A 58 -13.69 8.66 7.38
CA SER A 58 -15.03 9.26 7.41
C SER A 58 -15.92 8.77 8.56
N GLY A 59 -15.68 7.55 9.05
CA GLY A 59 -16.27 7.04 10.28
C GLY A 59 -15.33 7.37 11.44
N SER A 60 -15.62 8.43 12.18
CA SER A 60 -14.94 8.76 13.45
C SER A 60 -14.70 7.50 14.29
N ASP A 61 -13.51 7.37 14.91
CA ASP A 61 -13.13 6.34 15.89
C ASP A 61 -14.19 6.16 17.00
N VAL A 62 -15.22 5.37 16.72
CA VAL A 62 -16.07 4.70 17.69
C VAL A 62 -15.90 3.21 17.39
N ASP A 63 -15.63 2.39 18.40
CA ASP A 63 -15.25 0.98 18.29
C ASP A 63 -13.75 0.69 18.16
N ALA A 64 -12.93 1.34 18.99
CA ALA A 64 -11.78 0.62 19.54
C ALA A 64 -12.33 -0.42 20.53
N GLU A 65 -12.52 -1.65 20.05
CA GLU A 65 -12.88 -2.84 20.85
C GLU A 65 -12.01 -2.89 22.13
N PRO A 66 -12.61 -3.08 23.32
CA PRO A 66 -11.84 -3.29 24.53
C PRO A 66 -11.13 -4.65 24.44
N LEU A 67 -9.82 -4.64 24.76
CA LEU A 67 -8.99 -5.85 24.81
C LEU A 67 -9.68 -6.96 25.62
N PRO A 68 -9.64 -8.23 25.17
CA PRO A 68 -10.23 -9.32 25.92
C PRO A 68 -9.51 -9.49 27.26
N THR A 69 -10.20 -9.21 28.36
CA THR A 69 -9.79 -9.62 29.70
C THR A 69 -9.89 -11.13 29.78
N GLY A 70 -8.74 -11.82 29.80
CA GLY A 70 -8.67 -13.25 30.08
C GLY A 70 -9.10 -13.57 31.52
N PRO A 71 -9.50 -14.83 31.82
CA PRO A 71 -10.06 -15.18 33.11
C PRO A 71 -9.00 -15.30 34.23
N ASP A 72 -9.47 -15.02 35.47
CA ASP A 72 -8.75 -14.99 36.77
C ASP A 72 -7.95 -16.25 37.13
#